data_AF-A0A8S0GVY4-F1
#
_entry.id   AF-A0A8S0GVY4-F1
#
_cell.length_a   1.000
_cell.length_b   1.000
_cell.length_c   1.000
_cell.angle_alpha   90.00
_cell.angle_beta   90.00
_cell.angle_gamma   90.00
#
_symmetry.space_group_name_H-M   'P 1'
#
loop_
_entity.id
_entity.type
_entity.pdbx_description
1 polymer ?
#
loop_
_entity_poly.entity_id
_entity_poly.type
_entity_poly.pdbx_seq_one_letter_code
_entity_poly.pdbx_strand_id
1 'polypeptide(L)' 'MTIEAETLVELTEALQDKGMILLTDVTFIRAPYRNNHRWVCSVK' A
#
# COMPACT_ATOMS: atom_id res chain seq x y z
N MET A 1 -1.74 -17.13 0.99
CA MET A 1 -1.61 -16.32 2.22
C MET A 1 -2.50 -15.10 2.06
N THR A 2 -3.27 -14.77 3.10
CA THR A 2 -4.19 -13.63 3.12
C THR A 2 -3.85 -12.77 4.34
N ILE A 3 -3.75 -11.45 4.17
CA ILE A 3 -3.58 -10.48 5.25
C ILE A 3 -4.79 -9.55 5.18
N GLU A 4 -5.47 -9.38 6.31
CA GLU A 4 -6.58 -8.44 6.47
C GLU A 4 -6.08 -7.25 7.29
N ALA A 5 -6.38 -6.04 6.83
CA ALA A 5 -5.99 -4.78 7.45
C ALA A 5 -7.01 -3.70 7.08
N GLU A 6 -7.29 -2.78 7.99
CA GLU A 6 -8.23 -1.67 7.77
C GLU A 6 -7.56 -0.52 7.03
N THR A 7 -6.24 -0.38 7.19
CA THR A 7 -5.45 0.68 6.56
C THR A 7 -4.22 0.12 5.81
N LEU A 8 -3.69 0.92 4.88
CA LEU A 8 -2.43 0.59 4.18
C LEU A 8 -1.23 0.55 5.14
N VAL A 9 -1.28 1.29 6.24
CA VAL A 9 -0.25 1.30 7.27
C VAL A 9 -0.22 -0.06 7.98
N GLU A 10 -1.38 -0.50 8.48
CA GLU A 10 -1.53 -1.81 9.13
C GLU A 10 -1.13 -2.97 8.20
N LEU A 11 -1.48 -2.88 6.91
CA LEU A 11 -1.07 -3.87 5.93
C LEU A 11 0.47 -3.94 5.79
N THR A 12 1.12 -2.78 5.82
CA THR A 12 2.59 -2.69 5.68
C THR A 12 3.29 -3.24 6.91
N GLU A 13 2.80 -2.92 8.11
CA GLU A 13 3.29 -3.46 9.38
C GLU A 13 3.16 -5.00 9.42
N ALA A 14 1.98 -5.52 9.06
CA ALA A 14 1.74 -6.96 9.01
C ALA A 14 2.63 -7.70 8.00
N LEU A 15 3.08 -7.04 6.92
CA LEU A 15 4.05 -7.58 5.98
C LEU A 15 5.46 -7.61 6.58
N GLN A 16 5.87 -6.53 7.26
CA GLN A 16 7.18 -6.47 7.94
C GLN A 16 7.32 -7.53 9.03
N ASP A 17 6.27 -7.74 9.85
CA ASP A 17 6.24 -8.77 10.90
C ASP A 17 6.43 -10.19 10.34
N LYS A 18 6.08 -10.39 9.07
CA LYS A 18 6.27 -11.66 8.36
C LYS A 18 7.63 -11.77 7.67
N GLY A 19 8.54 -10.84 7.94
CA GLY A 19 9.89 -10.82 7.40
C GLY A 19 9.98 -10.29 5.97
N MET A 20 8.92 -9.64 5.46
CA MET A 20 8.99 -8.99 4.15
C MET A 20 9.85 -7.73 4.25
N ILE A 21 10.67 -7.50 3.21
CA ILE A 21 11.60 -6.38 3.17
C ILE A 21 10.92 -5.20 2.47
N LEU A 22 10.97 -4.03 3.10
CA LEU A 22 10.58 -2.78 2.46
C LEU A 22 11.57 -2.46 1.33
N LEU A 23 11.11 -2.54 0.08
CA LEU A 23 11.94 -2.22 -1.09
C LEU A 23 11.96 -0.72 -1.38
N THR A 24 10.86 -0.03 -1.14
CA THR A 24 10.72 1.40 -1.39
C THR A 24 9.58 1.99 -0.57
N ASP A 25 9.76 3.22 -0.11
CA ASP A 25 8.68 4.07 0.39
C ASP A 25 8.44 5.19 -0.62
N VAL A 26 7.19 5.38 -1.04
CA VAL A 26 6.82 6.33 -2.09
C VAL A 26 5.79 7.32 -1.57
N THR A 27 6.13 8.61 -1.65
CA THR A 27 5.18 9.65 -1.31
C THR A 27 4.20 9.86 -2.45
N PHE A 28 2.93 9.62 -2.18
CA PHE A 28 1.88 9.95 -3.14
C PHE A 28 1.76 11.46 -3.31
N ILE A 29 1.76 11.92 -4.56
CA ILE A 29 1.42 13.30 -4.94
C ILE A 29 -0.07 13.56 -4.65
N ARG A 30 -0.90 12.53 -4.83
CA ARG A 30 -2.34 12.54 -4.51
C ARG A 30 -2.78 11.18 -4.01
N ALA A 31 -3.79 11.18 -3.15
CA ALA A 31 -4.41 9.94 -2.67
C ALA A 31 -4.80 9.01 -3.83
N PRO A 32 -4.58 7.69 -3.71
CA PRO A 32 -5.08 6.73 -4.68
C PRO A 32 -6.59 6.88 -4.87
N TYR A 33 -7.04 6.82 -6.12
CA TYR A 33 -8.45 6.97 -6.46
C TYR A 33 -8.87 5.91 -7.47
N ARG A 34 -10.18 5.69 -7.59
CA ARG A 34 -10.76 4.69 -8.48
C ARG A 34 -11.17 5.33 -9.80
N ASN A 35 -10.69 4.79 -10.91
CA ASN A 35 -11.06 5.22 -12.26
C ASN A 35 -11.25 4.01 -13.16
N ASN A 36 -12.41 3.86 -13.80
CA ASN A 36 -12.75 2.71 -14.66
C ASN A 36 -12.36 1.35 -14.03
N HIS A 37 -12.77 1.13 -12.78
CA HIS A 37 -12.46 -0.06 -11.97
C HIS A 37 -10.99 -0.29 -11.61
N ARG A 38 -10.09 0.61 -12.00
CA ARG A 38 -8.67 0.54 -11.66
C ARG A 38 -8.35 1.50 -10.52
N TRP A 39 -7.49 1.07 -9.62
CA TRP A 39 -6.84 1.97 -8.68
C TRP A 39 -5.72 2.71 -9.39
N VAL A 40 -5.74 4.04 -9.30
CA VAL A 40 -4.74 4.92 -9.89
C VAL A 40 -4.13 5.75 -8.77
N CYS A 41 -2.80 5.81 -8.73
CA CYS A 41 -2.06 6.69 -7.85
C CYS A 41 -1.02 7.46 -8.68
N SER A 42 -0.54 8.58 -8.13
CA SER A 42 0.56 9.34 -8.71
C SER A 42 1.61 9.48 -7.61
N VAL A 43 2.81 8.96 -7.85
CA VAL A 43 3.94 8.96 -6.93
C VAL A 43 5.00 9.95 -7.43
N LYS A 44 5.77 10.52 -6.51
CA LYS A 44 6.93 11.36 -6.83
C LYS A 44 8.21 10.51 -6.90
#